data_AF-A0A534PWJ0-F1
#
_entry.id   AF-A0A534PWJ0-F1
#
_cell.length_a   1.000
_cell.length_b   1.000
_cell.length_c   1.000
_cell.angle_alpha   90.00
_cell.angle_beta   90.00
_cell.angle_gamma   90.00
#
_symmetry.space_group_name_H-M   'P 1'
#
loop_
_entity.id
_entity.type
_entity.pdbx_description
1 polymer ?
#
loop_
_entity_poly.entity_id
_entity_poly.type
_entity_poly.pdbx_seq_one_letter_code
_entity_poly.pdbx_strand_id
1 'polypeptide(L)' 'MVRGAVVIPTEPARAGRELEAELIAYCREQIAHYECPTSVDFVDELPRLPTGKL' A
#
# COMPACT_ATOMS: atom_id res chain seq x y z
N MET A 1 -2.48 11.43 -12.22
CA MET A 1 -2.10 11.31 -10.80
C MET A 1 -2.27 9.86 -10.41
N VAL A 2 -1.18 9.12 -10.24
CA VAL A 2 -1.21 7.70 -9.83
C VAL A 2 -1.48 7.66 -8.33
N ARG A 3 -2.51 6.93 -7.89
CA ARG A 3 -2.83 6.72 -6.46
C ARG A 3 -2.33 5.33 -6.07
N GLY A 4 -1.08 5.25 -5.63
CA GLY A 4 -0.47 4.03 -5.11
C GLY A 4 -0.34 4.10 -3.59
N ALA A 5 -0.38 2.95 -2.94
CA ALA A 5 0.02 2.81 -1.55
C ALA A 5 1.34 2.03 -1.46
N VAL A 6 2.17 2.36 -0.48
CA VAL A 6 3.41 1.63 -0.18
C VAL A 6 3.23 0.94 1.17
N VAL A 7 3.45 -0.36 1.20
CA VAL A 7 3.15 -1.21 2.37
C VAL A 7 4.38 -2.03 2.73
N ILE A 8 4.71 -2.05 4.02
CA ILE A 8 5.63 -3.06 4.58
C ILE A 8 4.77 -4.19 5.13
N PRO A 9 4.80 -5.39 4.52
CA PRO A 9 4.05 -6.52 5.04
C PRO A 9 4.76 -7.11 6.27
N THR A 10 4.00 -7.44 7.32
CA THR A 10 4.53 -8.17 8.47
C THR A 10 5.02 -9.57 8.09
N GLU A 11 4.39 -10.17 7.06
CA GLU A 11 4.75 -11.46 6.49
C GLU A 11 5.17 -11.29 5.03
N PRO A 12 6.48 -11.20 4.73
CA PRO A 12 6.97 -10.98 3.37
C PRO A 12 6.51 -12.03 2.36
N ALA A 13 6.28 -13.28 2.82
CA ALA A 13 5.78 -14.36 1.97
C ALA A 13 4.37 -14.12 1.40
N ARG A 14 3.58 -13.21 2.00
CA ARG A 14 2.26 -12.82 1.51
C ARG A 14 2.31 -11.64 0.53
N ALA A 15 3.46 -11.00 0.35
CA ALA A 15 3.63 -9.88 -0.57
C ALA A 15 3.36 -10.34 -2.01
N GLY A 16 2.20 -9.98 -2.54
CA GLY A 16 1.76 -10.43 -3.85
C GLY A 16 0.36 -9.97 -4.19
N ARG A 17 -0.11 -10.39 -5.38
CA ARG A 17 -1.36 -9.91 -5.98
C ARG A 17 -2.60 -10.19 -5.14
N GLU A 18 -2.60 -11.27 -4.38
CA GLU A 18 -3.71 -11.63 -3.50
C GLU A 18 -3.84 -10.64 -2.33
N LEU A 19 -2.74 -10.36 -1.64
CA LEU A 19 -2.72 -9.38 -0.55
C LEU A 19 -2.98 -7.96 -1.07
N GLU A 20 -2.48 -7.59 -2.24
CA GLU A 20 -2.80 -6.32 -2.89
C GLU A 20 -4.32 -6.17 -3.10
N ALA A 21 -4.97 -7.19 -3.65
CA ALA A 21 -6.41 -7.17 -3.88
C ALA A 21 -7.21 -7.09 -2.57
N GLU A 22 -6.78 -7.82 -1.53
CA GLU A 22 -7.36 -7.78 -0.18
C GLU A 22 -7.30 -6.37 0.42
N LEU A 23 -6.12 -5.72 0.37
CA LEU A 23 -5.93 -4.37 0.92
C LEU A 23 -6.73 -3.32 0.17
N ILE A 24 -6.79 -3.39 -1.17
CA ILE A 24 -7.60 -2.48 -1.97
C ILE A 24 -9.09 -2.67 -1.67
N ALA A 25 -9.57 -3.92 -1.57
CA ALA A 25 -10.95 -4.21 -1.22
C ALA A 25 -11.30 -3.64 0.17
N TYR A 26 -10.42 -3.83 1.16
CA TYR A 26 -10.56 -3.25 2.49
C TYR A 26 -10.67 -1.72 2.42
N CYS A 27 -9.76 -1.03 1.71
CA CYS A 27 -9.84 0.42 1.55
C CYS A 27 -11.16 0.87 0.89
N ARG A 28 -11.67 0.16 -0.12
CA ARG A 28 -12.93 0.53 -0.78
C ARG A 28 -14.14 0.50 0.16
N GLU A 29 -14.11 -0.32 1.18
CA GLU A 29 -15.16 -0.40 2.20
C GLU A 29 -15.04 0.67 3.28
N GLN A 30 -13.82 1.18 3.53
CA GLN A 30 -13.53 2.07 4.66
C GLN A 30 -13.39 3.55 4.26
N ILE A 31 -12.97 3.85 3.03
CA ILE A 31 -12.71 5.22 2.57
C ILE A 31 -13.41 5.52 1.25
N ALA A 32 -13.50 6.81 0.90
CA ALA A 32 -14.12 7.21 -0.35
C ALA A 32 -13.38 6.59 -1.55
N HIS A 33 -14.11 6.21 -2.59
CA HIS A 33 -13.54 5.50 -3.74
C HIS A 33 -12.43 6.32 -4.44
N TYR A 34 -12.49 7.64 -4.37
CA TYR A 34 -11.43 8.50 -4.91
C TYR A 34 -10.19 8.56 -4.02
N GLU A 35 -10.22 8.15 -2.77
CA GLU A 35 -9.04 8.07 -1.89
C GLU A 35 -8.42 6.67 -1.89
N CYS A 36 -9.18 5.67 -2.33
CA CYS A 36 -8.71 4.29 -2.43
C CYS A 36 -7.49 4.18 -3.37
N PRO A 37 -6.43 3.45 -2.96
CA PRO A 37 -5.33 3.14 -3.85
C PRO A 37 -5.79 2.27 -5.02
N THR A 38 -5.08 2.42 -6.13
CA THR A 38 -5.26 1.63 -7.37
C THR A 38 -4.20 0.55 -7.54
N SER A 39 -3.12 0.62 -6.77
CA SER A 39 -2.04 -0.36 -6.71
C SER A 39 -1.39 -0.33 -5.32
N VAL A 40 -0.76 -1.44 -4.93
CA VAL A 40 0.04 -1.54 -3.71
C VAL A 40 1.45 -2.03 -4.04
N ASP A 41 2.45 -1.23 -3.67
CA ASP A 41 3.85 -1.60 -3.76
C ASP A 41 4.35 -2.11 -2.42
N PHE A 42 4.87 -3.34 -2.40
CA PHE A 42 5.44 -3.94 -1.19
C PHE A 42 6.94 -3.66 -1.10
N VAL A 43 7.38 -3.19 0.06
CA VAL A 43 8.78 -2.85 0.34
C VAL A 43 9.20 -3.39 1.71
N ASP A 44 10.50 -3.65 1.89
CA ASP A 44 11.04 -4.05 3.20
C ASP A 44 11.22 -2.82 4.13
N GLU A 45 11.37 -1.64 3.55
CA GLU A 45 11.48 -0.37 4.27
C GLU A 45 10.80 0.76 3.51
N LEU A 46 10.24 1.72 4.25
CA LEU A 46 9.63 2.91 3.64
C LEU A 46 10.73 3.88 3.21
N PRO A 47 10.60 4.51 2.03
CA PRO A 47 11.53 5.53 1.59
C PRO A 47 11.51 6.69 2.58
N ARG A 48 12.67 6.98 3.17
CA ARG A 48 12.86 8.14 4.03
C ARG A 48 13.55 9.25 3.25
N LEU A 49 13.05 10.46 3.37
CA LEU A 49 13.76 11.65 2.93
C LEU A 49 15.00 11.88 3.80
N PRO A 50 16.04 12.57 3.30
CA PRO A 50 17.27 12.85 4.05
C PRO A 50 17.07 13.55 5.40
N THR A 51 15.93 14.24 5.56
CA THR A 51 15.53 14.91 6.81
C THR A 51 14.73 14.00 7.76
N GLY A 52 14.57 12.72 7.43
CA GLY A 52 13.89 11.70 8.23
C GLY A 52 12.37 11.61 8.03
N LYS A 53 11.79 12.43 7.14
CA LYS A 53 10.36 12.36 6.79
C LYS A 53 10.07 11.16 5.91
N LEU A 54 8.88 10.58 6.10
CA LEU A 54 8.26 9.66 5.16
C LEU A 54 7.53 10.47 4.07
#